data_AF-A0A947XD12-F1
#
_entry.id   AF-A0A947XD12-F1
#
_cell.length_a   1.000
_cell.length_b   1.000
_cell.length_c   1.000
_cell.angle_alpha   90.00
_cell.angle_beta   90.00
_cell.angle_gamma   90.00
#
_symmetry.space_group_name_H-M   'P 1'
#
loop_
_entity.id
_entity.type
_entity.pdbx_description
1 polymer ?
#
loop_
_entity_poly.entity_id
_entity_poly.type
_entity_poly.pdbx_seq_one_letter_code
_entity_poly.pdbx_strand_id
1 'polypeptide(L)'
;MRSARSSLWLVLLWALAACSPPPLHQQQAYVFGTLVEVSLHGVPEAQAKQAAAAVLARFDELHRALHAWQPSELSRLNAALARGERATVTPELAAM
;
A
#
# COMPACT_ATOMS: atom_id res chain seq x y z
N MET A 1 -16.47 -21.17 -48.70
CA MET A 1 -15.02 -21.14 -48.36
C MET A 1 -14.51 -19.74 -47.98
N ARG A 2 -14.85 -18.67 -48.72
CA ARG A 2 -14.47 -17.28 -48.37
C ARG A 2 -15.03 -16.82 -47.00
N SER A 3 -16.31 -17.05 -46.72
CA SER A 3 -16.92 -16.64 -45.44
C SER A 3 -16.31 -17.35 -44.22
N ALA A 4 -15.97 -18.63 -44.32
CA ALA A 4 -15.31 -19.37 -43.25
C ALA A 4 -13.89 -18.86 -42.95
N ARG A 5 -13.16 -18.42 -43.98
CA ARG A 5 -11.85 -17.77 -43.82
C ARG A 5 -12.01 -16.41 -43.12
N SER A 6 -12.98 -15.61 -43.54
CA SER A 6 -13.27 -14.31 -42.89
C SER A 6 -13.67 -14.46 -41.41
N SER A 7 -14.48 -15.47 -41.07
CA SER A 7 -14.82 -15.77 -39.68
C SER A 7 -13.60 -16.18 -38.84
N LEU A 8 -12.68 -16.95 -39.42
CA LEU A 8 -11.45 -17.35 -38.73
C LEU A 8 -10.55 -16.14 -38.42
N TRP A 9 -10.43 -15.20 -39.37
CA TRP A 9 -9.71 -13.94 -39.17
C TRP A 9 -10.35 -13.07 -38.09
N LEU A 10 -11.69 -12.98 -38.07
CA LEU A 10 -12.43 -12.26 -37.03
C LEU A 10 -12.20 -12.86 -35.63
N VAL A 11 -12.25 -14.19 -35.50
CA VAL A 11 -11.99 -14.88 -34.22
C VAL A 11 -10.53 -14.69 -33.78
N LEU A 12 -9.58 -14.78 -34.71
CA LEU A 12 -8.17 -14.54 -34.41
C LEU A 12 -7.93 -13.11 -33.92
N LEU A 13 -8.51 -12.12 -34.60
CA LEU A 13 -8.44 -10.71 -34.19
C LEU A 13 -9.06 -10.48 -32.80
N TRP A 14 -10.18 -11.15 -32.49
CA TRP A 14 -10.79 -11.09 -31.16
C TRP A 14 -9.94 -11.76 -30.07
N ALA A 15 -9.33 -12.91 -30.36
CA ALA A 15 -8.45 -13.59 -29.41
C ALA A 15 -7.18 -12.79 -29.11
N LEU A 16 -6.60 -12.12 -30.12
CA LEU A 16 -5.47 -11.20 -29.96
C LEU A 16 -5.84 -9.97 -29.14
N ALA A 17 -7.09 -9.48 -29.24
CA ALA A 17 -7.59 -8.33 -28.48
C ALA A 17 -7.96 -8.68 -27.01
N ALA A 18 -8.06 -9.96 -26.66
CA ALA A 18 -8.43 -10.41 -25.31
C ALA A 18 -7.25 -10.46 -24.31
N CYS A 19 -6.01 -10.31 -24.78
CA CYS A 19 -4.86 -10.20 -23.90
C CYS A 19 -4.80 -8.80 -23.27
N SER A 20 -5.00 -8.71 -21.95
CA SER A 20 -4.72 -7.53 -21.16
C SER A 20 -3.58 -7.78 -20.17
N PRO A 21 -2.84 -6.72 -19.77
CA PRO A 21 -1.89 -6.81 -18.66
C PRO A 21 -2.59 -7.32 -17.38
N PRO A 22 -1.85 -7.96 -16.45
CA PRO A 22 -2.41 -8.34 -15.17
C PRO A 22 -2.99 -7.12 -14.45
N PRO A 23 -4.07 -7.28 -13.67
CA PRO A 23 -4.70 -6.17 -12.96
C PRO A 23 -3.67 -5.51 -12.03
N LEU A 24 -3.53 -4.19 -12.18
CA LEU A 24 -2.74 -3.33 -11.31
C LEU A 24 -3.69 -2.50 -10.47
N HIS A 25 -3.61 -2.65 -9.16
CA HIS A 25 -4.35 -1.85 -8.20
C HIS A 25 -3.38 -0.89 -7.49
N GLN A 26 -3.70 0.40 -7.51
CA GLN A 26 -2.88 1.44 -6.87
C GLN A 26 -3.73 2.23 -5.88
N GLN A 27 -3.20 2.46 -4.68
CA GLN A 27 -3.79 3.34 -3.68
C GLN A 27 -2.74 4.27 -3.12
N GLN A 28 -3.12 5.53 -2.92
CA GLN A 28 -2.23 6.59 -2.45
C GLN A 28 -2.76 7.23 -1.17
N ALA A 29 -1.84 7.64 -0.29
CA ALA A 29 -2.16 8.40 0.91
C ALA A 29 -1.02 9.37 1.27
N TYR A 30 -1.37 10.50 1.87
CA TYR A 30 -0.39 11.38 2.50
C TYR A 30 -0.12 10.93 3.93
N VAL A 31 1.07 10.38 4.16
CA VAL A 31 1.50 9.86 5.46
C VAL A 31 3.00 10.09 5.62
N PHE A 32 3.49 10.30 6.85
CA PHE A 32 4.89 10.66 7.12
C PHE A 32 5.37 11.93 6.39
N GLY A 33 4.46 12.87 6.10
CA GLY A 33 4.80 14.12 5.42
C GLY A 33 5.15 13.96 3.93
N THR A 34 4.81 12.82 3.32
CA THR A 34 5.00 12.56 1.89
C THR A 34 3.79 11.84 1.28
N LEU A 35 3.78 11.69 -0.04
CA LEU A 35 2.84 10.83 -0.76
C LEU A 35 3.39 9.39 -0.78
N VAL A 36 2.62 8.45 -0.25
CA VAL A 36 2.91 7.02 -0.31
C VAL A 36 1.93 6.36 -1.27
N GLU A 37 2.45 5.49 -2.14
CA GLU A 37 1.67 4.67 -3.05
C GLU A 37 1.88 3.17 -2.74
N VAL A 38 0.78 2.43 -2.66
CA VAL A 38 0.74 0.97 -2.57
C VAL A 38 0.25 0.42 -3.90
N SER A 39 1.08 -0.37 -4.57
CA SER A 39 0.79 -0.98 -5.87
C SER A 39 0.75 -2.50 -5.73
N LEU A 40 -0.35 -3.14 -6.16
CA LEU A 40 -0.53 -4.58 -6.15
C LEU A 40 -0.81 -5.10 -7.57
N HIS A 41 -0.04 -6.11 -7.99
CA HIS A 41 -0.15 -6.72 -9.31
C HIS A 41 -0.73 -8.14 -9.23
N GLY A 42 -1.65 -8.46 -10.15
CA GLY A 42 -2.10 -9.84 -10.38
C GLY A 42 -2.99 -10.43 -9.29
N VAL A 43 -3.49 -9.61 -8.36
CA VAL A 43 -4.43 -10.02 -7.30
C VAL A 43 -5.85 -9.62 -7.63
N PRO A 44 -6.87 -10.39 -7.19
CA PRO A 44 -8.27 -10.00 -7.32
C PRO A 44 -8.53 -8.65 -6.68
N GLU A 45 -9.34 -7.80 -7.33
CA GLU A 45 -9.58 -6.41 -6.93
C GLU A 45 -10.02 -6.27 -5.46
N ALA A 46 -10.93 -7.13 -5.00
CA ALA A 46 -11.41 -7.11 -3.61
C ALA A 46 -10.28 -7.34 -2.60
N GLN A 47 -9.38 -8.29 -2.90
CA GLN A 47 -8.23 -8.60 -2.05
C GLN A 47 -7.21 -7.47 -2.11
N ALA A 48 -6.95 -6.91 -3.29
CA ALA A 48 -6.04 -5.78 -3.48
C ALA A 48 -6.48 -4.56 -2.67
N LYS A 49 -7.78 -4.22 -2.72
CA LYS A 49 -8.36 -3.11 -1.93
C LYS A 49 -8.22 -3.35 -0.43
N GLN A 50 -8.52 -4.56 0.03
CA GLN A 50 -8.41 -4.89 1.46
C GLN A 50 -6.95 -4.82 1.94
N ALA A 51 -6.02 -5.38 1.17
CA ALA A 51 -4.60 -5.38 1.52
C ALA A 51 -4.02 -3.95 1.54
N ALA A 52 -4.31 -3.15 0.50
CA ALA A 52 -3.86 -1.77 0.43
C ALA A 52 -4.42 -0.93 1.59
N ALA A 53 -5.71 -1.08 1.92
CA ALA A 53 -6.31 -0.40 3.06
C ALA A 53 -5.65 -0.78 4.39
N ALA A 54 -5.32 -2.06 4.59
CA ALA A 54 -4.64 -2.52 5.79
C ALA A 54 -3.22 -1.93 5.92
N VAL A 55 -2.46 -1.88 4.82
CA VAL A 55 -1.12 -1.25 4.81
C VAL A 55 -1.21 0.23 5.15
N LEU A 56 -2.14 0.96 4.50
CA LEU A 56 -2.29 2.39 4.72
C LEU A 56 -2.78 2.71 6.14
N ALA A 57 -3.70 1.93 6.70
CA ALA A 57 -4.12 2.05 8.09
C ALA A 57 -2.93 1.83 9.04
N ARG A 58 -2.08 0.84 8.75
CA ARG A 58 -0.89 0.59 9.56
C ARG A 58 0.11 1.74 9.49
N PHE A 59 0.31 2.33 8.32
CA PHE A 59 1.19 3.48 8.17
C PHE A 59 0.67 4.70 8.92
N ASP A 60 -0.64 4.92 8.93
CA ASP A 60 -1.26 6.01 9.68
C ASP A 60 -1.10 5.82 11.20
N GLU A 61 -1.24 4.59 11.71
CA GLU A 61 -0.92 4.27 13.11
C GLU A 61 0.53 4.57 13.47
N LEU A 62 1.47 4.11 12.64
CA LEU A 62 2.90 4.36 12.81
C LEU A 62 3.22 5.85 12.71
N HIS A 63 2.57 6.57 11.80
CA HIS A 63 2.74 8.01 11.65
C HIS A 63 2.35 8.77 12.92
N ARG A 64 1.25 8.38 13.58
CA ARG A 64 0.88 8.94 14.89
C ARG A 64 1.86 8.56 15.98
N ALA A 65 2.25 7.30 16.08
CA ALA A 65 3.14 6.80 17.13
C ALA A 65 4.56 7.40 17.05
N LEU A 66 5.03 7.63 15.82
CA LEU A 66 6.37 8.11 15.51
C LEU A 66 6.40 9.58 15.09
N HIS A 67 5.32 10.32 15.35
CA HIS A 67 5.25 11.72 14.96
C HIS A 67 6.33 12.53 15.68
N ALA A 68 7.16 13.27 14.92
CA ALA A 68 8.38 13.86 15.45
C ALA A 68 8.18 15.08 16.37
N TRP A 69 7.10 15.86 16.18
CA TRP A 69 6.82 17.07 16.97
C TRP A 69 5.43 17.15 17.62
N GLN A 70 4.48 16.33 17.17
CA GLN A 70 3.18 16.20 17.84
C GLN A 70 3.29 15.24 19.03
N PRO A 71 2.37 15.32 20.02
CA PRO A 71 2.30 14.33 21.08
C PRO A 71 2.17 12.91 20.52
N SER A 72 3.15 12.06 20.84
CA SER A 72 3.28 10.68 20.35
C SER A 72 4.07 9.82 21.34
N GLU A 73 4.13 8.52 21.09
CA GLU A 73 4.99 7.61 21.86
C GLU A 73 6.47 7.99 21.71
N LEU A 74 6.90 8.35 20.49
CA LEU A 74 8.25 8.84 20.24
C LEU A 74 8.53 10.18 20.94
N SER A 75 7.58 11.13 20.93
CA SER A 75 7.77 12.41 21.61
C SER A 75 7.85 12.24 23.13
N ARG A 76 7.06 11.31 23.69
CA ARG A 76 7.11 10.94 25.12
C ARG A 76 8.45 10.34 25.49
N LEU A 77 8.98 9.43 24.67
CA LEU A 77 10.32 8.85 24.86
C LEU A 77 11.38 9.96 24.84
N ASN A 78 11.38 10.81 23.82
CA ASN A 78 12.34 11.90 23.67
C ASN A 78 12.31 12.85 24.88
N ALA A 79 11.13 13.19 25.38
CA ALA A 79 10.99 14.05 26.56
C ALA A 79 11.58 13.42 27.84
N ALA A 80 11.41 12.11 28.04
CA ALA A 80 12.00 11.41 29.18
C ALA A 80 13.53 11.34 29.07
N LEU A 81 14.04 11.00 27.89
CA LEU A 81 15.49 10.95 27.63
C LEU A 81 16.14 12.32 27.82
N ALA A 82 15.48 13.40 27.39
CA ALA A 82 15.96 14.77 27.60
C ALA A 82 16.08 15.15 29.10
N ARG A 83 15.32 14.51 29.99
CA ARG A 83 15.43 14.66 31.45
C ARG A 83 16.42 13.68 32.10
N GLY A 84 17.07 12.82 31.32
CA GLY A 84 17.93 11.75 31.83
C GLY A 84 17.17 10.58 32.47
N GLU A 85 15.87 10.47 32.22
CA GLU A 85 15.01 9.42 32.77
C GLU A 85 15.01 8.18 31.88
N ARG A 86 14.71 7.03 32.49
CA ARG A 86 14.38 5.80 31.74
C ARG A 86 12.90 5.83 31.36
N ALA A 87 12.58 5.39 30.15
CA ALA A 87 11.20 5.24 29.70
C ALA A 87 10.92 3.81 29.27
N THR A 88 9.73 3.32 29.62
CA THR A 88 9.20 2.08 29.02
C THR A 88 8.60 2.40 27.66
N VAL A 89 8.93 1.59 26.68
CA VAL A 89 8.46 1.69 25.29
C VAL A 89 7.81 0.38 24.87
N THR A 90 7.00 0.42 23.82
CA THR A 90 6.46 -0.80 23.21
C THR A 90 7.59 -1.63 22.58
N PRO A 91 7.44 -2.97 22.46
CA PRO A 91 8.44 -3.80 21.79
C PRO A 91 8.74 -3.36 20.35
N GLU A 92 7.72 -2.85 19.65
CA GLU A 92 7.88 -2.32 18.30
C GLU A 92 8.78 -1.09 18.28
N LEU A 93 8.53 -0.10 19.15
CA LEU A 93 9.37 1.09 19.26
C LEU A 93 10.78 0.74 19.73
N ALA A 94 10.94 -0.29 20.56
CA ALA A 94 12.25 -0.80 20.98
C ALA A 94 13.04 -1.49 19.87
N ALA A 95 12.37 -1.96 18.81
CA ALA A 95 12.99 -2.71 17.71
C ALA A 95 13.36 -1.83 16.50
N MET A 96 13.09 -0.52 16.55
CA MET A 96 13.45 0.46 15.51
C MET A 96 14.87 0.98 15.70
#